data_AF-U6GX12-F1
#
_entry.id   AF-U6GX12-F1
#
_cell.length_a   1.000
_cell.length_b   1.000
_cell.length_c   1.000
_cell.angle_alpha   90.00
_cell.angle_beta   90.00
_cell.angle_gamma   90.00
#
_symmetry.space_group_name_H-M   'P 1'
#
loop_
_entity.id
_entity.type
_entity.pdbx_description
1 polymer ?
#
loop_
_entity_poly.entity_id
_entity_poly.type
_entity_poly.pdbx_seq_one_letter_code
_entity_poly.pdbx_strand_id
1 'polypeptide(L)'
;MGDLTKTNPQLTPVESLRAAILIEEALKQLSFVGKLSKEQRANKDSKFAAYRGDEIIRIIDEQQELQQQQLQLIQETEHLQGLSNKQEYKNSEAKLQQISSRLKETNKELCKNLRQNPNLQANLMKLQRERQRLEEWLTQTAAELRSSFSFKVLLANIAQERQSQERLNEARRRNREVQQAVELLESELKKEAAEFAALQRSAAAEATGIKEKTQKFARQASIKIAYKETALAEQLHGALLLQQQQELQQQKEIEQTKQIIDRDAFVQEKTLEFLQTNIKQA
;
A
#
# COMPACT_ATOMS: atom_id res chain seq x y z
N MET A 1 -34.52 -38.45 -8.43
CA MET A 1 -35.02 -37.13 -8.89
C MET A 1 -36.34 -37.37 -9.61
N GLY A 2 -37.44 -37.49 -8.86
CA GLY A 2 -38.75 -37.87 -9.42
C GLY A 2 -39.51 -36.64 -9.95
N ASP A 3 -40.08 -36.78 -11.15
CA ASP A 3 -41.01 -35.86 -11.79
C ASP A 3 -42.20 -35.50 -10.87
N LEU A 4 -42.09 -34.40 -10.12
CA LEU A 4 -43.26 -33.73 -9.52
C LEU A 4 -44.18 -33.12 -10.60
N THR A 5 -43.74 -33.09 -11.85
CA THR A 5 -44.53 -32.70 -13.03
C THR A 5 -45.56 -33.76 -13.43
N LYS A 6 -45.48 -34.98 -12.89
CA LYS A 6 -46.44 -36.08 -13.12
C LYS A 6 -47.47 -36.25 -12.00
N THR A 7 -47.48 -35.39 -10.98
CA THR A 7 -48.50 -35.48 -9.94
C THR A 7 -49.80 -34.89 -10.49
N ASN A 8 -50.80 -35.74 -10.75
CA ASN A 8 -52.15 -35.29 -11.05
C ASN A 8 -52.62 -34.40 -9.88
N PRO A 9 -52.86 -33.09 -10.12
CA PRO A 9 -53.19 -32.17 -9.03
C PRO A 9 -54.64 -32.29 -8.58
N GLN A 10 -55.41 -33.22 -9.17
CA GLN A 10 -56.81 -33.49 -8.84
C GLN A 10 -56.92 -34.65 -7.85
N LEU A 11 -57.71 -34.45 -6.81
CA LEU A 11 -57.99 -35.43 -5.76
C LEU A 11 -59.46 -35.83 -5.80
N THR A 12 -59.78 -37.00 -5.27
CA THR A 12 -61.18 -37.33 -5.00
C THR A 12 -61.73 -36.42 -3.89
N PRO A 13 -63.05 -36.18 -3.83
CA PRO A 13 -63.66 -35.34 -2.79
C PRO A 13 -63.31 -35.78 -1.36
N VAL A 14 -63.23 -37.10 -1.13
CA VAL A 14 -62.88 -37.67 0.19
C VAL A 14 -61.41 -37.43 0.53
N GLU A 15 -60.49 -37.63 -0.42
CA GLU A 15 -59.06 -37.35 -0.22
C GLU A 15 -58.81 -35.87 0.01
N SER A 16 -59.47 -35.02 -0.76
CA SER A 16 -59.33 -33.58 -0.65
C SER A 16 -59.82 -33.05 0.70
N LEU A 17 -60.97 -33.55 1.18
CA LEU A 17 -61.49 -33.22 2.50
C LEU A 17 -60.54 -33.69 3.62
N ARG A 18 -60.02 -34.91 3.54
CA ARG A 18 -59.04 -35.43 4.51
C ARG A 18 -57.77 -34.59 4.54
N ALA A 19 -57.23 -34.25 3.38
CA ALA A 19 -56.04 -33.39 3.26
C ALA A 19 -56.29 -31.98 3.83
N ALA A 20 -57.45 -31.39 3.55
CA ALA A 20 -57.81 -30.08 4.10
C ALA A 20 -57.87 -30.08 5.63
N ILE A 21 -58.48 -31.11 6.24
CA ILE A 21 -58.55 -31.25 7.70
C ILE A 21 -57.14 -31.36 8.32
N LEU A 22 -56.26 -32.17 7.73
CA LEU A 22 -54.89 -32.32 8.21
C LEU A 22 -54.10 -31.00 8.10
N ILE A 23 -54.28 -30.25 7.01
CA ILE A 23 -53.63 -28.95 6.83
C ILE A 23 -54.15 -27.94 7.86
N GLU A 24 -55.43 -27.95 8.19
CA GLU A 24 -55.98 -27.07 9.23
C GLU A 24 -55.47 -27.42 10.62
N GLU A 25 -55.29 -28.71 10.92
CA GLU A 25 -54.66 -29.12 12.17
C GLU A 25 -53.19 -28.65 12.23
N ALA A 26 -52.45 -28.79 11.14
CA ALA A 26 -51.09 -28.26 11.03
C ALA A 26 -51.04 -26.74 11.20
N LEU A 27 -51.99 -25.99 10.61
CA LEU A 27 -52.11 -24.54 10.79
C LEU A 27 -52.37 -24.15 12.26
N LYS A 28 -53.21 -24.91 12.98
CA LYS A 28 -53.45 -24.68 14.41
C LYS A 28 -52.18 -24.90 15.24
N GLN A 29 -51.45 -25.99 14.97
CA GLN A 29 -50.18 -26.28 15.63
C GLN A 29 -49.12 -25.21 15.33
N LEU A 30 -49.02 -24.76 14.08
CA LEU A 30 -48.07 -23.73 13.66
C LEU A 30 -48.37 -22.37 14.29
N SER A 31 -49.64 -22.00 14.38
CA SER A 31 -50.11 -20.82 15.12
C SER A 31 -49.77 -20.90 16.61
N PHE A 32 -49.94 -22.07 17.23
CA PHE A 32 -49.58 -22.30 18.62
C PHE A 32 -48.07 -22.15 18.88
N VAL A 33 -47.22 -22.78 18.06
CA VAL A 33 -45.76 -22.58 18.08
C VAL A 33 -45.42 -21.10 17.92
N GLY A 34 -46.19 -20.40 17.09
CA GLY A 34 -46.03 -18.98 16.91
C GLY A 34 -46.31 -18.10 18.13
N LYS A 35 -47.30 -18.49 18.94
CA LYS A 35 -47.62 -17.83 20.22
C LYS A 35 -46.55 -18.13 21.25
N LEU A 36 -46.14 -19.39 21.40
CA LEU A 36 -45.06 -19.80 22.29
C LEU A 36 -43.74 -19.07 21.98
N SER A 37 -43.41 -18.93 20.69
CA SER A 37 -42.22 -18.18 20.26
C SER A 37 -42.29 -16.70 20.64
N LYS A 38 -43.45 -16.05 20.61
CA LYS A 38 -43.61 -14.65 21.06
C LYS A 38 -43.46 -14.52 22.57
N GLU A 39 -43.93 -15.50 23.33
CA GLU A 39 -43.90 -15.52 24.79
C GLU A 39 -42.49 -15.81 25.33
N GLN A 40 -41.74 -16.71 24.69
CA GLN A 40 -40.32 -16.93 25.00
C GLN A 40 -39.44 -15.73 24.67
N ARG A 41 -39.76 -14.98 23.59
CA ARG A 41 -39.05 -13.76 23.18
C ARG A 41 -39.09 -12.67 24.24
N ALA A 42 -40.25 -12.43 24.85
CA ALA A 42 -40.42 -11.42 25.90
C ALA A 42 -39.50 -11.69 27.11
N ASN A 43 -39.20 -12.96 27.40
CA ASN A 43 -38.49 -13.36 28.62
C ASN A 43 -36.98 -13.59 28.46
N LYS A 44 -36.48 -14.01 27.29
CA LYS A 44 -35.06 -14.41 27.12
C LYS A 44 -34.20 -13.45 26.28
N ASP A 45 -34.78 -12.83 25.25
CA ASP A 45 -33.99 -12.04 24.30
C ASP A 45 -33.51 -10.70 24.89
N SER A 46 -34.32 -10.07 25.74
CA SER A 46 -33.94 -8.81 26.40
C SER A 46 -32.71 -8.97 27.30
N LYS A 47 -32.64 -10.06 28.09
CA LYS A 47 -31.56 -10.23 29.09
C LYS A 47 -30.28 -10.78 28.47
N PHE A 48 -30.38 -11.75 27.55
CA PHE A 48 -29.19 -12.39 26.98
C PHE A 48 -28.53 -11.54 25.90
N ALA A 49 -29.32 -10.83 25.08
CA ALA A 49 -28.78 -9.90 24.09
C ALA A 49 -28.23 -8.62 24.74
N ALA A 50 -28.86 -8.11 25.81
CA ALA A 50 -28.31 -7.00 26.60
C ALA A 50 -26.97 -7.39 27.24
N TYR A 51 -26.91 -8.52 27.96
CA TYR A 51 -25.67 -8.96 28.61
C TYR A 51 -24.49 -9.14 27.63
N ARG A 52 -24.75 -9.67 26.43
CA ARG A 52 -23.71 -9.84 25.39
C ARG A 52 -23.39 -8.55 24.66
N GLY A 53 -24.34 -7.62 24.57
CA GLY A 53 -24.13 -6.26 24.09
C GLY A 53 -23.25 -5.46 25.06
N ASP A 54 -23.53 -5.56 26.36
CA ASP A 54 -22.76 -4.94 27.43
C ASP A 54 -21.32 -5.44 27.45
N GLU A 55 -21.11 -6.74 27.23
CA GLU A 55 -19.76 -7.32 27.14
C GLU A 55 -19.00 -6.86 25.89
N ILE A 56 -19.67 -6.70 24.74
CA ILE A 56 -19.06 -6.13 23.53
C ILE A 56 -18.70 -4.66 23.76
N ILE A 57 -19.59 -3.88 24.37
CA ILE A 57 -19.37 -2.47 24.70
C ILE A 57 -18.16 -2.36 25.64
N ARG A 58 -18.10 -3.20 26.68
CA ARG A 58 -16.97 -3.27 27.61
C ARG A 58 -15.64 -3.57 26.90
N ILE A 59 -15.61 -4.54 25.97
CA ILE A 59 -14.40 -4.86 25.20
C ILE A 59 -14.00 -3.70 24.28
N ILE A 60 -14.97 -2.97 23.72
CA ILE A 60 -14.73 -1.79 22.89
C ILE A 60 -14.13 -0.65 23.73
N ASP A 61 -14.67 -0.41 24.92
CA ASP A 61 -14.17 0.60 25.84
C ASP A 61 -12.73 0.27 26.28
N GLU A 62 -12.45 -0.99 26.65
CA GLU A 62 -11.09 -1.45 26.97
C GLU A 62 -10.14 -1.29 25.77
N GLN A 63 -10.58 -1.54 24.54
CA GLN A 63 -9.76 -1.28 23.35
C GLN A 63 -9.46 0.20 23.14
N GLN A 64 -10.43 1.08 23.34
CA GLN A 64 -10.23 2.53 23.20
C GLN A 64 -9.26 3.06 24.25
N GLU A 65 -9.38 2.61 25.49
CA GLU A 65 -8.44 2.96 26.57
C GLU A 65 -7.01 2.49 26.25
N LEU A 66 -6.84 1.24 25.80
CA LEU A 66 -5.54 0.70 25.42
C LEU A 66 -4.93 1.45 24.22
N GLN A 67 -5.75 1.89 23.25
CA GLN A 67 -5.29 2.71 22.12
C GLN A 67 -4.82 4.10 22.57
N GLN A 68 -5.54 4.74 23.48
CA GLN A 68 -5.13 6.03 24.05
C GLN A 68 -3.80 5.89 24.79
N GLN A 69 -3.65 4.84 25.62
CA GLN A 69 -2.40 4.56 26.33
C GLN A 69 -1.25 4.27 25.37
N GLN A 70 -1.51 3.54 24.27
CA GLN A 70 -0.50 3.26 23.24
C GLN A 70 -0.03 4.55 22.57
N LEU A 71 -0.94 5.46 22.22
CA LEU A 71 -0.60 6.74 21.58
C LEU A 71 0.25 7.62 22.51
N GLN A 72 -0.10 7.69 23.80
CA GLN A 72 0.68 8.42 24.80
C GLN A 72 2.09 7.82 24.95
N LEU A 73 2.19 6.49 25.05
CA LEU A 73 3.49 5.81 25.15
C LEU A 73 4.34 5.94 23.90
N ILE A 74 3.74 5.98 22.70
CA ILE A 74 4.48 6.26 21.46
C ILE A 74 5.13 7.65 21.54
N GLN A 75 4.36 8.68 21.91
CA GLN A 75 4.87 10.04 22.06
C GLN A 75 5.99 10.13 23.11
N GLU A 76 5.83 9.46 24.24
CA GLU A 76 6.86 9.37 25.28
C GLU A 76 8.12 8.62 24.79
N THR A 77 7.95 7.50 24.07
CA THR A 77 9.10 6.75 23.50
C THR A 77 9.87 7.56 22.46
N GLU A 78 9.17 8.30 21.59
CA GLU A 78 9.80 9.15 20.57
C GLU A 78 10.61 10.28 21.23
N HIS A 79 10.08 10.89 22.29
CA HIS A 79 10.79 11.89 23.08
C HIS A 79 12.03 11.31 23.78
N LEU A 80 11.96 10.07 24.26
CA LEU A 80 13.07 9.38 24.93
C LEU A 80 14.13 8.84 23.95
N GLN A 81 13.81 8.68 22.66
CA GLN A 81 14.71 8.11 21.64
C GLN A 81 15.93 9.01 21.32
N GLY A 82 15.93 10.26 21.78
CA GLY A 82 17.05 11.21 21.65
C GLY A 82 17.78 11.56 22.95
N LEU A 83 17.30 11.06 24.10
CA LEU A 83 17.85 11.38 25.43
C LEU A 83 18.78 10.27 25.92
N SER A 84 19.78 10.62 26.75
CA SER A 84 20.78 9.67 27.27
C SER A 84 20.20 8.60 28.22
N ASN A 85 18.90 8.65 28.52
CA ASN A 85 18.25 7.81 29.52
C ASN A 85 17.81 6.45 28.96
N LYS A 86 18.81 5.63 28.63
CA LYS A 86 18.66 4.32 27.95
C LYS A 86 17.79 3.31 28.72
N GLN A 87 17.65 3.46 30.04
CA GLN A 87 16.84 2.57 30.87
C GLN A 87 15.34 2.90 30.78
N GLU A 88 14.98 4.18 30.77
CA GLU A 88 13.59 4.62 30.63
C GLU A 88 13.03 4.34 29.24
N TYR A 89 13.86 4.51 28.21
CA TYR A 89 13.52 4.13 26.84
C TYR A 89 13.15 2.63 26.73
N LYS A 90 14.00 1.74 27.26
CA LYS A 90 13.74 0.29 27.27
C LYS A 90 12.49 -0.09 28.06
N ASN A 91 12.24 0.57 29.19
CA ASN A 91 11.04 0.33 29.98
C ASN A 91 9.77 0.77 29.23
N SER A 92 9.85 1.89 28.52
CA SER A 92 8.73 2.40 27.71
C SER A 92 8.47 1.52 26.48
N GLU A 93 9.53 1.04 25.81
CA GLU A 93 9.44 0.07 24.71
C GLU A 93 8.79 -1.26 25.17
N ALA A 94 9.16 -1.76 26.35
CA ALA A 94 8.56 -2.97 26.93
C ALA A 94 7.06 -2.78 27.26
N LYS A 95 6.67 -1.62 27.80
CA LYS A 95 5.24 -1.28 28.03
C LYS A 95 4.47 -1.18 26.73
N LEU A 96 5.06 -0.59 25.69
CA LEU A 96 4.47 -0.46 24.36
C LEU A 96 4.23 -1.84 23.73
N GLN A 97 5.20 -2.77 23.87
CA GLN A 97 5.02 -4.16 23.45
C GLN A 97 3.91 -4.88 24.23
N GLN A 98 3.80 -4.67 25.55
CA GLN A 98 2.73 -5.26 26.36
C GLN A 98 1.35 -4.75 25.95
N ILE A 99 1.17 -3.44 25.78
CA ILE A 99 -0.10 -2.85 25.34
C ILE A 99 -0.45 -3.31 23.93
N SER A 100 0.54 -3.39 23.03
CA SER A 100 0.33 -3.91 21.68
C SER A 100 -0.09 -5.38 21.67
N SER A 101 0.41 -6.18 22.60
CA SER A 101 0.01 -7.59 22.77
C SER A 101 -1.40 -7.70 23.33
N ARG A 102 -1.74 -6.89 24.34
CA ARG A 102 -3.07 -6.84 24.94
C ARG A 102 -4.13 -6.34 23.97
N LEU A 103 -3.82 -5.35 23.13
CA LEU A 103 -4.68 -4.90 22.02
C LEU A 103 -4.98 -6.02 21.01
N LYS A 104 -3.99 -6.87 20.70
CA LYS A 104 -4.21 -8.02 19.82
C LYS A 104 -5.13 -9.05 20.47
N GLU A 105 -4.99 -9.29 21.77
CA GLU A 105 -5.83 -10.22 22.52
C GLU A 105 -7.27 -9.73 22.63
N THR A 106 -7.49 -8.46 23.01
CA THR A 106 -8.84 -7.87 23.09
C THR A 106 -9.49 -7.78 21.71
N ASN A 107 -8.73 -7.57 20.63
CA ASN A 107 -9.26 -7.62 19.26
C ASN A 107 -9.68 -9.02 18.84
N LYS A 108 -8.87 -10.04 19.18
CA LYS A 108 -9.22 -11.44 18.96
C LYS A 108 -10.48 -11.83 19.73
N GLU A 109 -10.62 -11.36 20.96
CA GLU A 109 -11.79 -11.59 21.81
C GLU A 109 -13.04 -10.87 21.29
N LEU A 110 -12.92 -9.62 20.84
CA LEU A 110 -14.00 -8.89 20.15
C LEU A 110 -14.44 -9.64 18.88
N CYS A 111 -13.50 -10.03 18.03
CA CYS A 111 -13.77 -10.80 16.82
C CYS A 111 -14.45 -12.13 17.12
N LYS A 112 -14.04 -12.82 18.19
CA LYS A 112 -14.66 -14.07 18.65
C LYS A 112 -16.09 -13.79 19.13
N ASN A 113 -16.31 -12.78 19.96
CA ASN A 113 -17.64 -12.41 20.46
C ASN A 113 -18.59 -11.95 19.34
N LEU A 114 -18.10 -11.21 18.34
CA LEU A 114 -18.87 -10.82 17.16
C LEU A 114 -19.20 -12.03 16.27
N ARG A 115 -18.25 -12.97 16.06
CA ARG A 115 -18.51 -14.22 15.32
C ARG A 115 -19.47 -15.16 16.07
N GLN A 116 -19.36 -15.19 17.39
CA GLN A 116 -20.17 -16.04 18.28
C GLN A 116 -21.51 -15.43 18.65
N ASN A 117 -21.79 -14.20 18.23
CA ASN A 117 -23.13 -13.60 18.24
C ASN A 117 -23.73 -13.70 16.84
N PRO A 118 -24.28 -14.88 16.45
CA PRO A 118 -25.16 -14.93 15.30
C PRO A 118 -26.27 -13.91 15.55
N ASN A 119 -26.67 -13.17 14.52
CA ASN A 119 -27.75 -12.19 14.62
C ASN A 119 -29.07 -12.94 14.91
N LEU A 120 -29.29 -13.25 16.19
CA LEU A 120 -30.38 -14.06 16.71
C LEU A 120 -31.70 -13.40 16.33
N GLN A 121 -31.76 -12.08 16.46
CA GLN A 121 -32.90 -11.27 16.03
C GLN A 121 -33.18 -11.44 14.53
N ALA A 122 -32.17 -11.34 13.67
CA ALA A 122 -32.36 -11.55 12.22
C ALA A 122 -32.76 -12.98 11.89
N ASN A 123 -32.20 -13.98 12.56
CA ASN A 123 -32.56 -15.39 12.36
C ASN A 123 -33.98 -15.68 12.84
N LEU A 124 -34.41 -15.11 13.97
CA LEU A 124 -35.78 -15.20 14.48
C LEU A 124 -36.77 -14.47 13.57
N MET A 125 -36.40 -13.29 13.04
CA MET A 125 -37.22 -12.57 12.06
C MET A 125 -37.36 -13.36 10.76
N LYS A 126 -36.29 -14.01 10.27
CA LYS A 126 -36.35 -14.94 9.14
C LYS A 126 -37.28 -16.10 9.43
N LEU A 127 -37.11 -16.76 10.58
CA LEU A 127 -37.97 -17.88 11.00
C LEU A 127 -39.45 -17.46 11.06
N GLN A 128 -39.74 -16.27 11.56
CA GLN A 128 -41.11 -15.76 11.58
C GLN A 128 -41.67 -15.52 10.18
N ARG A 129 -40.88 -14.96 9.26
CA ARG A 129 -41.29 -14.76 7.85
C ARG A 129 -41.53 -16.09 7.15
N GLU A 130 -40.64 -17.06 7.31
CA GLU A 130 -40.81 -18.41 6.75
C GLU A 130 -42.08 -19.07 7.31
N ARG A 131 -42.34 -18.90 8.61
CA ARG A 131 -43.57 -19.41 9.23
C ARG A 131 -44.82 -18.76 8.65
N GLN A 132 -44.85 -17.44 8.52
CA GLN A 132 -45.98 -16.71 7.92
C GLN A 132 -46.21 -17.14 6.46
N ARG A 133 -45.13 -17.26 5.68
CA ARG A 133 -45.19 -17.75 4.31
C ARG A 133 -45.77 -19.18 4.22
N LEU A 134 -45.38 -20.06 5.14
CA LEU A 134 -45.92 -21.42 5.20
C LEU A 134 -47.39 -21.44 5.67
N GLU A 135 -47.76 -20.59 6.62
CA GLU A 135 -49.17 -20.38 7.02
C GLU A 135 -50.01 -19.93 5.81
N GLU A 136 -49.52 -18.98 5.01
CA GLU A 136 -50.19 -18.50 3.80
C GLU A 136 -50.37 -19.62 2.76
N TRP A 137 -49.30 -20.36 2.46
CA TRP A 137 -49.34 -21.46 1.49
C TRP A 137 -50.30 -22.58 1.91
N LEU A 138 -50.25 -22.98 3.18
CA LEU A 138 -51.16 -23.98 3.73
C LEU A 138 -52.61 -23.49 3.73
N THR A 139 -52.85 -22.22 4.06
CA THR A 139 -54.20 -21.63 4.04
C THR A 139 -54.78 -21.60 2.62
N GLN A 140 -53.99 -21.17 1.63
CA GLN A 140 -54.38 -21.19 0.22
C GLN A 140 -54.65 -22.60 -0.27
N THR A 141 -53.80 -23.56 0.10
CA THR A 141 -53.97 -24.97 -0.28
C THR A 141 -55.23 -25.57 0.34
N ALA A 142 -55.50 -25.32 1.63
CA ALA A 142 -56.71 -25.80 2.29
C ALA A 142 -57.98 -25.22 1.64
N ALA A 143 -57.95 -23.96 1.23
CA ALA A 143 -59.05 -23.33 0.50
C ALA A 143 -59.25 -23.97 -0.88
N GLU A 144 -58.17 -24.18 -1.65
CA GLU A 144 -58.21 -24.80 -2.98
C GLU A 144 -58.74 -26.25 -2.92
N LEU A 145 -58.31 -27.01 -1.91
CA LEU A 145 -58.80 -28.37 -1.69
C LEU A 145 -60.32 -28.37 -1.46
N ARG A 146 -60.85 -27.44 -0.66
CA ARG A 146 -62.30 -27.38 -0.41
C ARG A 146 -63.12 -26.93 -1.62
N SER A 147 -62.63 -25.99 -2.42
CA SER A 147 -63.39 -25.41 -3.53
C SER A 147 -63.27 -26.20 -4.82
N SER A 148 -62.12 -26.81 -5.06
CA SER A 148 -61.71 -27.25 -6.39
C SER A 148 -61.12 -28.65 -6.41
N PHE A 149 -61.02 -29.30 -5.23
CA PHE A 149 -60.43 -30.61 -5.05
C PHE A 149 -59.01 -30.73 -5.63
N SER A 150 -58.27 -29.61 -5.64
CA SER A 150 -56.94 -29.52 -6.23
C SER A 150 -55.92 -28.81 -5.35
N PHE A 151 -54.64 -28.94 -5.69
CA PHE A 151 -53.51 -28.31 -4.99
C PHE A 151 -52.48 -27.68 -5.96
N LYS A 152 -52.97 -27.15 -7.09
CA LYS A 152 -52.14 -26.57 -8.15
C LYS A 152 -51.35 -25.37 -7.66
N VAL A 153 -51.91 -24.57 -6.76
CA VAL A 153 -51.24 -23.38 -6.21
C VAL A 153 -50.00 -23.80 -5.41
N LEU A 154 -50.10 -24.87 -4.62
CA LEU A 154 -48.96 -25.40 -3.86
C LEU A 154 -47.85 -25.90 -4.80
N LEU A 155 -48.21 -26.61 -5.88
CA LEU A 155 -47.24 -27.06 -6.86
C LEU A 155 -46.51 -25.89 -7.55
N ALA A 156 -47.25 -24.84 -7.92
CA ALA A 156 -46.66 -23.64 -8.52
C ALA A 156 -45.70 -22.94 -7.54
N ASN A 157 -46.10 -22.78 -6.29
CA ASN A 157 -45.29 -22.19 -5.22
C ASN A 157 -44.00 -22.98 -4.96
N ILE A 158 -44.07 -24.31 -4.92
CA ILE A 158 -42.89 -25.18 -4.77
C ILE A 158 -41.96 -25.09 -5.99
N ALA A 159 -42.52 -25.05 -7.21
CA ALA A 159 -41.74 -24.92 -8.43
C ALA A 159 -40.99 -23.58 -8.48
N GLN A 160 -41.66 -22.48 -8.11
CA GLN A 160 -41.05 -21.16 -8.02
C GLN A 160 -39.94 -21.11 -6.96
N GLU A 161 -40.17 -21.72 -5.79
CA GLU A 161 -39.15 -21.79 -4.73
C GLU A 161 -37.93 -22.59 -5.18
N ARG A 162 -38.12 -23.74 -5.84
CA ARG A 162 -37.02 -24.52 -6.41
C ARG A 162 -36.20 -23.71 -7.40
N GLN A 163 -36.85 -23.02 -8.33
CA GLN A 163 -36.16 -22.17 -9.29
C GLN A 163 -35.38 -21.05 -8.59
N SER A 164 -35.92 -20.47 -7.52
CA SER A 164 -35.22 -19.44 -6.74
C SER A 164 -33.99 -20.01 -6.01
N GLN A 165 -34.08 -21.23 -5.48
CA GLN A 165 -32.98 -21.92 -4.82
C GLN A 165 -31.88 -22.29 -5.81
N GLU A 166 -32.23 -22.74 -7.01
CA GLU A 166 -31.28 -23.00 -8.10
C GLU A 166 -30.50 -21.74 -8.46
N ARG A 167 -31.19 -20.61 -8.70
CA ARG A 167 -30.56 -19.31 -8.97
C ARG A 167 -29.62 -18.88 -7.84
N LEU A 168 -30.03 -19.06 -6.59
CA LEU A 168 -29.22 -18.74 -5.42
C LEU A 168 -27.98 -19.63 -5.33
N ASN A 169 -28.10 -20.92 -5.65
CA ASN A 169 -26.97 -21.85 -5.66
C ASN A 169 -25.98 -21.53 -6.80
N GLU A 170 -26.47 -21.16 -7.98
CA GLU A 170 -25.62 -20.67 -9.07
C GLU A 170 -24.88 -19.39 -8.69
N ALA A 171 -25.57 -18.43 -8.07
CA ALA A 171 -24.95 -17.19 -7.60
C ALA A 171 -23.86 -17.48 -6.55
N ARG A 172 -24.11 -18.40 -5.61
CA ARG A 172 -23.11 -18.84 -4.62
C ARG A 172 -21.91 -19.51 -5.28
N ARG A 173 -22.12 -20.33 -6.30
CA ARG A 173 -21.04 -20.97 -7.05
C ARG A 173 -20.18 -19.93 -7.76
N ARG A 174 -20.79 -19.00 -8.51
CA ARG A 174 -20.08 -17.91 -9.18
C ARG A 174 -19.32 -17.03 -8.19
N ASN A 175 -19.91 -16.74 -7.03
CA ASN A 175 -19.24 -15.95 -5.99
C ASN A 175 -17.97 -16.64 -5.47
N ARG A 176 -18.00 -17.97 -5.26
CA ARG A 176 -16.81 -18.74 -4.88
C ARG A 176 -15.75 -18.74 -5.98
N GLU A 177 -16.15 -18.92 -7.23
CA GLU A 177 -15.23 -18.89 -8.39
C GLU A 177 -14.55 -17.51 -8.51
N VAL A 178 -15.32 -16.42 -8.37
CA VAL A 178 -14.78 -15.06 -8.36
C VAL A 178 -13.85 -14.83 -7.17
N GLN A 179 -14.21 -15.30 -5.98
CA GLN A 179 -13.37 -15.15 -4.79
C GLN A 179 -12.01 -15.85 -4.97
N GLN A 180 -12.02 -17.07 -5.52
CA GLN A 180 -10.78 -17.79 -5.85
C GLN A 180 -9.95 -17.05 -6.90
N ALA A 181 -10.59 -16.46 -7.92
CA ALA A 181 -9.89 -15.66 -8.92
C ALA A 181 -9.24 -14.40 -8.31
N VAL A 182 -9.91 -13.72 -7.38
CA VAL A 182 -9.37 -12.58 -6.65
C VAL A 182 -8.16 -12.99 -5.81
N GLU A 183 -8.24 -14.10 -5.08
CA GLU A 183 -7.13 -14.62 -4.27
C GLU A 183 -5.89 -14.96 -5.13
N LEU A 184 -6.10 -15.53 -6.32
CA LEU A 184 -5.03 -15.80 -7.27
C LEU A 184 -4.39 -14.51 -7.79
N LEU A 185 -5.19 -13.54 -8.21
CA LEU A 185 -4.70 -12.24 -8.69
C LEU A 185 -3.95 -11.46 -7.61
N GLU A 186 -4.40 -11.50 -6.36
CA GLU A 186 -3.69 -10.87 -5.23
C GLU A 186 -2.33 -11.53 -4.97
N SER A 187 -2.24 -12.85 -5.13
CA SER A 187 -0.99 -13.59 -5.03
C SER A 187 -0.02 -13.24 -6.17
N GLU A 188 -0.51 -13.17 -7.41
CA GLU A 188 0.28 -12.75 -8.57
C GLU A 188 0.77 -11.31 -8.42
N LEU A 189 -0.10 -10.38 -8.03
CA LEU A 189 0.26 -8.98 -7.78
C LEU A 189 1.36 -8.84 -6.74
N LYS A 190 1.30 -9.63 -5.65
CA LYS A 190 2.34 -9.64 -4.62
C LYS A 190 3.68 -10.14 -5.15
N LYS A 191 3.68 -11.17 -6.00
CA LYS A 191 4.91 -11.68 -6.64
C LYS A 191 5.50 -10.63 -7.58
N GLU A 192 4.68 -10.06 -8.45
CA GLU A 192 5.11 -9.03 -9.41
C GLU A 192 5.66 -7.79 -8.69
N ALA A 193 5.01 -7.33 -7.61
CA ALA A 193 5.51 -6.23 -6.80
C ALA A 193 6.86 -6.55 -6.14
N ALA A 194 7.07 -7.79 -5.68
CA ALA A 194 8.34 -8.22 -5.11
C ALA A 194 9.46 -8.29 -6.17
N GLU A 195 9.14 -8.82 -7.36
CA GLU A 195 10.06 -8.87 -8.51
C GLU A 195 10.42 -7.47 -8.99
N PHE A 196 9.44 -6.58 -9.11
CA PHE A 196 9.67 -5.17 -9.47
C PHE A 196 10.55 -4.46 -8.43
N ALA A 197 10.29 -4.66 -7.14
CA ALA A 197 11.12 -4.10 -6.08
C ALA A 197 12.57 -4.63 -6.11
N ALA A 198 12.77 -5.90 -6.47
CA ALA A 198 14.09 -6.49 -6.65
C ALA A 198 14.82 -5.89 -7.86
N LEU A 199 14.13 -5.76 -9.00
CA LEU A 199 14.64 -5.10 -10.20
C LEU A 199 15.03 -3.65 -9.92
N GLN A 200 14.18 -2.90 -9.20
CA GLN A 200 14.45 -1.51 -8.84
C GLN A 200 15.68 -1.38 -7.94
N ARG A 201 15.88 -2.31 -6.99
CA ARG A 201 17.10 -2.36 -6.17
C ARG A 201 18.34 -2.66 -7.01
N SER A 202 18.26 -3.62 -7.93
CA SER A 202 19.37 -3.95 -8.84
C SER A 202 19.75 -2.77 -9.72
N ALA A 203 18.75 -2.11 -10.33
CA ALA A 203 18.96 -0.94 -11.17
C ALA A 203 19.54 0.24 -10.39
N ALA A 204 19.08 0.46 -9.14
CA ALA A 204 19.66 1.48 -8.27
C ALA A 204 21.12 1.18 -7.94
N ALA A 205 21.47 -0.07 -7.65
CA ALA A 205 22.85 -0.49 -7.40
C ALA A 205 23.74 -0.26 -8.64
N GLU A 206 23.28 -0.63 -9.84
CA GLU A 206 24.00 -0.34 -11.09
C GLU A 206 24.19 1.16 -11.32
N ALA A 207 23.15 1.96 -11.11
CA ALA A 207 23.23 3.42 -11.24
C ALA A 207 24.25 4.02 -10.27
N THR A 208 24.31 3.55 -9.02
CA THR A 208 25.35 3.98 -8.06
C THR A 208 26.74 3.57 -8.52
N GLY A 209 26.93 2.34 -9.00
CA GLY A 209 28.21 1.87 -9.53
C GLY A 209 28.70 2.66 -10.75
N ILE A 210 27.78 3.02 -11.66
CA ILE A 210 28.11 3.89 -12.80
C ILE A 210 28.49 5.29 -12.30
N LYS A 211 27.74 5.87 -11.35
CA LYS A 211 28.04 7.19 -10.77
C LYS A 211 29.42 7.24 -10.13
N GLU A 212 29.80 6.20 -9.37
CA GLU A 212 31.14 6.07 -8.79
C GLU A 212 32.23 5.99 -9.85
N LYS A 213 32.04 5.18 -10.90
CA LYS A 213 32.99 5.10 -12.03
C LYS A 213 33.16 6.46 -12.70
N THR A 214 32.06 7.16 -12.98
CA THR A 214 32.09 8.50 -13.58
C THR A 214 32.81 9.51 -12.69
N GLN A 215 32.58 9.49 -11.37
CA GLN A 215 33.32 10.35 -10.44
C GLN A 215 34.82 10.02 -10.39
N LYS A 216 35.19 8.74 -10.41
CA LYS A 216 36.60 8.32 -10.46
C LYS A 216 37.27 8.82 -11.74
N PHE A 217 36.63 8.65 -12.90
CA PHE A 217 37.17 9.16 -14.16
C PHE A 217 37.26 10.68 -14.19
N ALA A 218 36.27 11.40 -13.68
CA ALA A 218 36.30 12.85 -13.59
C ALA A 218 37.47 13.34 -12.71
N ARG A 219 37.67 12.74 -11.53
CA ARG A 219 38.82 13.06 -10.65
C ARG A 219 40.16 12.77 -11.33
N GLN A 220 40.30 11.61 -11.98
CA GLN A 220 41.53 11.27 -12.71
C GLN A 220 41.80 12.24 -13.86
N ALA A 221 40.75 12.64 -14.60
CA ALA A 221 40.87 13.62 -15.68
C ALA A 221 41.29 14.99 -15.14
N SER A 222 40.66 15.50 -14.08
CA SER A 222 41.04 16.77 -13.46
C SER A 222 42.48 16.78 -12.97
N ILE A 223 42.94 15.70 -12.32
CA ILE A 223 44.34 15.57 -11.88
C ILE A 223 45.27 15.62 -13.10
N LYS A 224 45.00 14.85 -14.15
CA LYS A 224 45.83 14.84 -15.37
C LYS A 224 45.87 16.20 -16.06
N ILE A 225 44.76 16.92 -16.09
CA ILE A 225 44.69 18.28 -16.67
C ILE A 225 45.54 19.23 -15.84
N ALA A 226 45.37 19.27 -14.51
CA ALA A 226 46.15 20.14 -13.63
C ALA A 226 47.66 19.88 -13.72
N TYR A 227 48.07 18.61 -13.79
CA TYR A 227 49.48 18.25 -14.01
C TYR A 227 50.02 18.73 -15.36
N LYS A 228 49.20 18.67 -16.43
CA LYS A 228 49.61 19.18 -17.75
C LYS A 228 49.67 20.70 -17.77
N GLU A 229 48.72 21.38 -17.14
CA GLU A 229 48.70 22.85 -17.04
C GLU A 229 49.91 23.37 -16.28
N THR A 230 50.25 22.77 -15.14
CA THR A 230 51.45 23.11 -14.36
C THR A 230 52.73 22.88 -15.15
N ALA A 231 52.88 21.71 -15.79
CA ALA A 231 54.04 21.43 -16.63
C ALA A 231 54.19 22.43 -17.81
N LEU A 232 53.09 22.77 -18.48
CA LEU A 232 53.08 23.77 -19.55
C LEU A 232 53.42 25.16 -19.04
N ALA A 233 52.92 25.55 -17.87
CA ALA A 233 53.22 26.84 -17.25
C ALA A 233 54.71 26.97 -16.87
N GLU A 234 55.30 25.92 -16.30
CA GLU A 234 56.74 25.87 -16.01
C GLU A 234 57.58 25.93 -17.28
N GLN A 235 57.16 25.21 -18.33
CA GLN A 235 57.84 25.24 -19.63
C GLN A 235 57.78 26.62 -20.29
N LEU A 236 56.61 27.28 -20.23
CA LEU A 236 56.42 28.66 -20.71
C LEU A 236 57.29 29.65 -19.91
N HIS A 237 57.31 29.51 -18.58
CA HIS A 237 58.13 30.36 -17.72
C HIS A 237 59.63 30.21 -18.01
N GLY A 238 60.10 28.97 -18.17
CA GLY A 238 61.48 28.68 -18.56
C GLY A 238 61.84 29.28 -19.93
N ALA A 239 60.94 29.18 -20.91
CA ALA A 239 61.14 29.79 -22.23
C ALA A 239 61.20 31.32 -22.17
N LEU A 240 60.33 31.95 -21.37
CA LEU A 240 60.33 33.41 -21.13
C LEU A 240 61.65 33.88 -20.50
N LEU A 241 62.15 33.18 -19.47
CA LEU A 241 63.42 33.50 -18.84
C LEU A 241 64.59 33.41 -19.81
N LEU A 242 64.62 32.36 -20.65
CA LEU A 242 65.64 32.18 -21.66
C LEU A 242 65.60 33.32 -22.69
N GLN A 243 64.41 33.67 -23.16
CA GLN A 243 64.22 34.78 -24.09
C GLN A 243 64.68 36.10 -23.47
N GLN A 244 64.32 36.39 -22.22
CA GLN A 244 64.75 37.60 -21.52
C GLN A 244 66.28 37.67 -21.37
N GLN A 245 66.94 36.54 -21.12
CA GLN A 245 68.40 36.48 -21.06
C GLN A 245 69.03 36.77 -22.43
N GLN A 246 68.46 36.24 -23.51
CA GLN A 246 68.90 36.55 -24.88
C GLN A 246 68.72 38.02 -25.23
N GLU A 247 67.58 38.62 -24.88
CA GLU A 247 67.32 40.05 -25.08
C GLU A 247 68.35 40.92 -24.35
N LEU A 248 68.69 40.58 -23.09
CA LEU A 248 69.74 41.27 -22.33
C LEU A 248 71.13 41.12 -22.97
N GLN A 249 71.46 39.95 -23.51
CA GLN A 249 72.73 39.74 -24.23
C GLN A 249 72.77 40.59 -25.50
N GLN A 250 71.71 40.56 -26.31
CA GLN A 250 71.61 41.39 -27.52
C GLN A 250 71.67 42.89 -27.20
N GLN A 251 71.04 43.34 -26.11
CA GLN A 251 71.13 44.74 -25.67
C GLN A 251 72.58 45.13 -25.34
N LYS A 252 73.33 44.28 -24.63
CA LYS A 252 74.75 44.53 -24.35
C LYS A 252 75.59 44.57 -25.63
N GLU A 253 75.35 43.68 -26.58
CA GLU A 253 76.03 43.69 -27.87
C GLU A 253 75.72 44.97 -28.66
N ILE A 254 74.46 45.42 -28.64
CA ILE A 254 74.05 46.69 -29.26
C ILE A 254 74.76 47.88 -28.59
N GLU A 255 74.83 47.91 -27.25
CA GLU A 255 75.55 48.97 -26.53
C GLU A 255 77.04 48.99 -26.84
N GLN A 256 77.69 47.82 -26.87
CA GLN A 256 79.10 47.70 -27.27
C GLN A 256 79.30 48.21 -28.70
N THR A 257 78.43 47.83 -29.63
CA THR A 257 78.49 48.27 -31.02
C THR A 257 78.27 49.78 -31.14
N LYS A 258 77.33 50.35 -30.38
CA LYS A 258 77.14 51.81 -30.31
C LYS A 258 78.38 52.52 -29.80
N GLN A 259 79.00 52.03 -28.73
CA GLN A 259 80.25 52.60 -28.23
C GLN A 259 81.37 52.55 -29.27
N ILE A 260 81.46 51.48 -30.07
CA ILE A 260 82.43 51.39 -31.17
C ILE A 260 82.10 52.44 -32.24
N ILE A 261 80.84 52.56 -32.66
CA ILE A 261 80.39 53.57 -33.63
C ILE A 261 80.69 54.99 -33.13
N ASP A 262 80.41 55.30 -31.86
CA ASP A 262 80.66 56.61 -31.28
C ASP A 262 82.17 56.92 -31.24
N ARG A 263 83.01 55.92 -30.92
CA ARG A 263 84.47 56.06 -30.98
C ARG A 263 84.96 56.27 -32.41
N ASP A 264 84.43 55.52 -33.38
CA ASP A 264 84.77 55.68 -34.79
C ASP A 264 84.31 57.03 -35.34
N ALA A 265 83.11 57.49 -34.97
CA ALA A 265 82.60 58.82 -35.32
C ALA A 265 83.47 59.93 -34.72
N PHE A 266 83.88 59.80 -33.45
CA PHE A 266 84.82 60.74 -32.82
C PHE A 266 86.18 60.75 -33.52
N VAL A 267 86.73 59.58 -33.86
CA VAL A 267 87.98 59.47 -34.62
C VAL A 267 87.81 60.12 -35.99
N GLN A 268 86.72 59.88 -36.70
CA GLN A 268 86.41 60.52 -37.99
C GLN A 268 86.30 62.04 -37.88
N GLU A 269 85.58 62.55 -36.87
CA GLU A 269 85.44 63.98 -36.62
C GLU A 269 86.80 64.63 -36.33
N LYS A 270 87.61 64.05 -35.45
CA LYS A 270 88.98 64.51 -35.18
C LYS A 270 89.89 64.42 -36.41
N THR A 271 89.71 63.40 -37.24
CA THR A 271 90.45 63.25 -38.51
C THR A 271 90.02 64.34 -39.51
N LEU A 272 88.74 64.65 -39.61
CA LEU A 272 88.21 65.74 -40.44
C LEU A 272 88.66 67.12 -39.94
N GLU A 273 88.63 67.37 -38.63
CA GLU A 273 89.21 68.57 -38.02
C GLU A 273 90.69 68.71 -38.37
N PHE A 274 91.48 67.64 -38.21
CA PHE A 274 92.90 67.64 -38.56
C PHE A 274 93.13 67.95 -40.05
N LEU A 275 92.34 67.36 -40.95
CA LEU A 275 92.42 67.63 -42.39
C LEU A 275 92.00 69.07 -42.74
N GLN A 276 90.93 69.59 -42.13
CA GLN A 276 90.48 70.97 -42.37
C GLN A 276 91.46 72.02 -41.83
N THR A 277 92.12 71.75 -40.70
CA THR A 277 93.10 72.66 -40.10
C THR A 277 94.40 72.70 -40.92
N ASN A 278 94.80 71.58 -41.51
CA ASN A 278 95.97 71.51 -42.40
C ASN A 278 95.69 72.05 -43.82
N ILE A 279 94.45 71.95 -44.32
CA ILE A 279 94.09 72.50 -45.64
C ILE A 279 93.94 74.04 -45.59
N LYS A 280 93.69 74.65 -44.44
CA LYS A 280 93.68 76.12 -44.28
C LYS A 280 95.07 76.75 -44.08
N GLN A 281 96.14 75.94 -44.02
CA GLN A 281 97.53 76.38 -43.88
C GLN A 281 98.39 76.10 -45.12
N ALA A 282 97.77 75.69 -46.24
CA ALA A 282 98.37 75.66 -47.57
C ALA A 282 97.68 76.69 -48.47
#